data_AF-A0A8T5Q1S3-F1
#
_entry.id   AF-A0A8T5Q1S3-F1
#
_cell.length_a   1.000
_cell.length_b   1.000
_cell.length_c   1.000
_cell.angle_alpha   90.00
_cell.angle_beta   90.00
_cell.angle_gamma   90.00
#
_symmetry.space_group_name_H-M   'P 1'
#
loop_
_entity.id
_entity.type
_entity.pdbx_description
1 polymer ?
#
loop_
_entity_poly.entity_id
_entity_poly.type
_entity_poly.pdbx_seq_one_letter_code
_entity_poly.pdbx_strand_id
1 'polypeptide(L)'
;LEFVKGSDFQLEKKYVRDMFRLSAWNTLTRCKRAASEVVRFGDEPKLSGFIYPIMQALDEEYLNVDCQYGGIDQRKLLVFARENLPKLGYRPRIEIMTPMLPGLKGEKMSASIESSKIDILASKEEIKSRINKAFCPEGEIKDNGVLAFFKYVIMVIKEDDKDKLTIRRPEKFGGNAVYPSYSELEKDFEDKRLHPMDLKAALVEELEKLTEPVRKALKGKEKLIKEAYPENN
;
A
#
# COMPACT_ATOMS: atom_id res chain seq x y z
N LEU A 1 -11.55 14.63 5.38
CA LEU A 1 -10.66 14.07 4.34
C LEU A 1 -10.86 14.91 3.09
N GLU A 2 -9.78 15.43 2.52
CA GLU A 2 -9.80 16.33 1.36
C GLU A 2 -9.19 15.60 0.17
N PHE A 3 -9.82 15.72 -1.00
CA PHE A 3 -9.30 15.17 -2.25
C PHE A 3 -8.90 16.32 -3.17
N VAL A 4 -7.61 16.42 -3.49
CA VAL A 4 -7.06 17.44 -4.38
C VAL A 4 -6.45 16.74 -5.59
N LYS A 5 -6.76 17.18 -6.81
CA LYS A 5 -6.08 16.66 -8.00
C LYS A 5 -4.81 17.48 -8.23
N GLY A 6 -3.71 16.82 -8.59
CA GLY A 6 -2.46 17.53 -8.92
C GLY A 6 -2.66 18.60 -10.01
N SER A 7 -3.53 18.32 -10.99
CA SER A 7 -3.90 19.27 -12.05
C SER A 7 -4.49 20.58 -11.54
N ASP A 8 -5.03 20.61 -10.31
CA ASP A 8 -5.70 21.79 -9.77
C ASP A 8 -4.69 22.89 -9.39
N PHE A 9 -3.44 22.53 -9.06
CA PHE A 9 -2.42 23.49 -8.60
C PHE A 9 -1.04 23.35 -9.27
N GLN A 10 -0.68 22.19 -9.80
CA GLN A 10 0.69 21.93 -10.32
C GLN A 10 1.01 22.71 -11.61
N LEU A 11 0.02 23.37 -12.23
CA LEU A 11 0.20 24.24 -13.39
C LEU A 11 0.24 25.73 -13.03
N GLU A 12 0.06 26.08 -11.76
CA GLU A 12 0.10 27.46 -11.33
C GLU A 12 1.48 28.08 -11.55
N LYS A 13 1.50 29.37 -11.89
CA LYS A 13 2.73 30.11 -12.21
C LYS A 13 3.79 29.99 -11.11
N LYS A 14 3.38 30.01 -9.84
CA LYS A 14 4.31 29.92 -8.70
C LYS A 14 4.92 28.51 -8.63
N TYR A 15 4.11 27.46 -8.74
CA TYR A 15 4.55 26.06 -8.74
C TYR A 15 5.54 25.79 -9.86
N VAL A 16 5.19 26.16 -11.09
CA VAL A 16 6.03 25.97 -12.27
C VAL A 16 7.36 26.73 -12.15
N ARG A 17 7.35 27.94 -11.60
CA ARG A 17 8.58 28.71 -11.34
C ARG A 17 9.49 27.99 -10.33
N ASP A 18 8.92 27.48 -9.25
CA ASP A 18 9.71 26.78 -8.22
C ASP A 18 10.22 25.42 -8.74
N MET A 19 9.44 24.74 -9.59
CA MET A 19 9.88 23.55 -10.32
C MET A 19 11.10 23.86 -11.19
N PHE A 20 11.11 24.96 -11.95
CA PHE A 20 12.29 25.37 -12.73
C PHE A 20 13.48 25.72 -11.84
N ARG A 21 13.27 26.38 -10.69
CA ARG A 21 14.35 26.67 -9.73
C ARG A 21 15.00 25.39 -9.19
N LEU A 22 14.20 24.42 -8.74
CA LEU A 22 14.73 23.14 -8.28
C LEU A 22 15.39 22.36 -9.40
N SER A 23 14.87 22.45 -10.63
CA SER A 23 15.49 21.83 -11.80
C SER A 23 16.88 22.42 -12.09
N ALA A 24 17.05 23.74 -11.91
CA ALA A 24 18.34 24.41 -12.08
C ALA A 24 19.37 24.04 -10.99
N TRP A 25 18.93 23.60 -9.81
CA TRP A 25 19.81 23.27 -8.68
C TRP A 25 20.09 21.77 -8.49
N ASN A 26 19.42 20.91 -9.26
CA ASN A 26 19.57 19.46 -9.16
C ASN A 26 20.15 18.87 -10.44
N THR A 27 20.96 17.83 -10.28
CA THR A 27 21.54 17.09 -11.42
C THR A 27 20.65 15.93 -11.82
N LEU A 28 20.74 15.51 -13.09
CA LEU A 28 20.03 14.33 -13.59
C LEU A 28 20.35 13.08 -12.75
N THR A 29 21.61 12.89 -12.35
CA THR A 29 22.03 11.76 -11.49
C THR A 29 21.31 11.78 -10.14
N ARG A 30 21.15 12.96 -9.52
CA ARG A 30 20.46 13.09 -8.24
C ARG A 30 18.97 12.80 -8.37
N CYS A 31 18.31 13.33 -9.40
CA CYS A 31 16.90 13.05 -9.65
C CYS A 31 16.66 11.58 -10.00
N LYS A 32 17.50 10.98 -10.84
CA LYS A 32 17.42 9.54 -11.18
C LYS A 32 17.56 8.66 -9.93
N ARG A 33 18.52 8.99 -9.06
CA ARG A 33 18.72 8.28 -7.79
C ARG A 33 17.51 8.43 -6.88
N ALA A 34 16.94 9.63 -6.77
CA ALA A 34 15.76 9.89 -5.93
C ALA A 34 14.55 9.07 -6.40
N ALA A 35 14.33 9.01 -7.70
CA ALA A 35 13.16 8.35 -8.30
C ALA A 35 13.36 6.86 -8.60
N SER A 36 14.52 6.26 -8.32
CA SER A 36 14.90 4.94 -8.87
C SER A 36 13.99 3.78 -8.47
N GLU A 37 13.33 3.86 -7.31
CA GLU A 37 12.43 2.81 -6.81
C GLU A 37 10.99 2.98 -7.31
N VAL A 38 10.64 4.18 -7.82
CA VAL A 38 9.26 4.56 -8.15
C VAL A 38 9.08 4.74 -9.66
N VAL A 39 10.06 5.37 -10.32
CA VAL A 39 10.06 5.60 -11.77
C VAL A 39 10.85 4.49 -12.46
N ARG A 40 10.21 3.84 -13.44
CA ARG A 40 10.89 2.90 -14.33
C ARG A 40 11.72 3.65 -15.36
N PHE A 41 13.03 3.67 -15.17
CA PHE A 41 13.97 4.19 -16.16
C PHE A 41 14.32 3.07 -17.15
N GLY A 42 13.95 3.27 -18.42
CA GLY A 42 14.46 2.45 -19.53
C GLY A 42 15.86 2.88 -19.96
N ASP A 43 16.36 2.25 -21.03
CA ASP A 43 17.68 2.54 -21.61
C ASP A 43 17.80 3.99 -22.09
N GLU A 44 16.70 4.55 -22.61
CA GLU A 44 16.55 5.95 -22.96
C GLU A 44 15.57 6.65 -22.00
N PRO A 45 16.04 7.12 -20.84
CA PRO A 45 15.17 7.65 -19.81
C PRO A 45 14.55 8.99 -20.25
N LYS A 46 13.22 9.07 -20.20
CA LYS A 46 12.48 10.30 -20.50
C LYS A 46 12.73 11.37 -19.44
N LEU A 47 12.78 12.64 -19.85
CA LEU A 47 12.97 13.80 -18.96
C LEU A 47 11.93 13.85 -17.83
N SER A 48 10.69 13.43 -18.10
CA SER A 48 9.61 13.40 -17.11
C SER A 48 9.99 12.61 -15.84
N GLY A 49 10.75 11.52 -15.98
CA GLY A 49 11.20 10.72 -14.83
C GLY A 49 12.14 11.47 -13.89
N PHE A 50 12.87 12.47 -14.40
CA PHE A 50 13.76 13.31 -13.61
C PHE A 50 13.04 14.50 -12.97
N ILE A 51 11.91 14.92 -13.54
CA ILE A 51 11.07 16.00 -13.00
C ILE A 51 10.14 15.49 -11.88
N TYR A 52 9.73 14.22 -11.94
CA TYR A 52 8.91 13.57 -10.92
C TYR A 52 9.33 13.84 -9.45
N PRO A 53 10.60 13.61 -9.03
CA PRO A 53 11.01 13.87 -7.65
C PRO A 53 10.92 15.35 -7.26
N ILE A 54 11.05 16.27 -8.22
CA ILE A 54 10.93 17.72 -7.99
C ILE A 54 9.47 18.08 -7.74
N MET A 55 8.56 17.56 -8.57
CA MET A 55 7.13 17.80 -8.41
C MET A 55 6.63 17.26 -7.07
N GLN A 56 6.94 16.01 -6.75
CA GLN A 56 6.52 15.40 -5.48
C GLN A 56 7.03 16.17 -4.25
N ALA A 57 8.26 16.69 -4.30
CA ALA A 57 8.78 17.54 -3.23
C ALA A 57 8.00 18.86 -3.09
N LEU A 58 7.67 19.51 -4.21
CA LEU A 58 6.90 20.76 -4.18
C LEU A 58 5.47 20.54 -3.68
N ASP A 59 4.87 19.39 -3.96
CA ASP A 59 3.51 19.09 -3.51
C ASP A 59 3.37 19.24 -1.98
N GLU A 60 4.41 18.95 -1.19
CA GLU A 60 4.39 19.17 0.27
C GLU A 60 4.17 20.64 0.67
N GLU A 61 4.77 21.57 -0.06
CA GLU A 61 4.62 23.00 0.20
C GLU A 61 3.27 23.50 -0.31
N TYR A 62 2.89 23.10 -1.53
CA TYR A 62 1.71 23.63 -2.20
C TYR A 62 0.40 23.04 -1.68
N LEU A 63 0.44 21.85 -1.08
CA LEU A 63 -0.66 21.30 -0.28
C LEU A 63 -0.64 21.81 1.17
N ASN A 64 0.36 22.61 1.56
CA ASN A 64 0.53 23.16 2.90
C ASN A 64 0.46 22.10 4.01
N VAL A 65 1.19 20.99 3.84
CA VAL A 65 1.20 19.88 4.82
C VAL A 65 2.39 19.96 5.77
N ASP A 66 2.22 19.39 6.96
CA ASP A 66 3.28 19.17 7.96
C ASP A 66 4.04 17.86 7.74
N CYS A 67 3.34 16.85 7.23
CA CYS A 67 3.84 15.49 7.09
C CYS A 67 3.49 14.94 5.71
N GLN A 68 4.40 14.15 5.13
CA GLN A 68 4.10 13.26 4.02
C GLN A 68 4.16 11.81 4.51
N TYR A 69 3.15 11.04 4.11
CA TYR A 69 3.02 9.61 4.42
C TYR A 69 3.18 8.80 3.13
N GLY A 70 4.03 7.78 3.16
CA GLY A 70 4.29 6.92 2.00
C GLY A 70 4.88 5.57 2.38
N GLY A 71 5.11 4.71 1.39
CA GLY A 71 5.83 3.46 1.59
C GLY A 71 7.34 3.67 1.73
N ILE A 72 8.05 2.70 2.30
CA ILE A 72 9.52 2.70 2.42
C ILE A 72 10.23 2.74 1.07
N ASP A 73 9.58 2.30 -0.01
CA ASP A 73 10.03 2.43 -1.39
C ASP A 73 10.18 3.91 -1.83
N GLN A 74 9.41 4.82 -1.23
CA GLN A 74 9.51 6.25 -1.51
C GLN A 74 10.61 6.96 -0.70
N ARG A 75 11.35 6.26 0.16
CA ARG A 75 12.36 6.87 1.06
C ARG A 75 13.31 7.85 0.36
N LYS A 76 13.78 7.51 -0.85
CA LYS A 76 14.71 8.35 -1.61
C LYS A 76 14.06 9.65 -2.11
N LEU A 77 12.75 9.63 -2.41
CA LEU A 77 11.96 10.82 -2.77
C LEU A 77 11.74 11.72 -1.56
N LEU A 78 11.33 11.15 -0.43
CA LEU A 78 11.10 11.90 0.81
C LEU A 78 12.39 12.58 1.31
N VAL A 79 13.51 11.86 1.27
CA VAL A 79 14.83 12.45 1.57
C VAL A 79 15.19 13.55 0.56
N PHE A 80 14.88 13.36 -0.72
CA PHE A 80 15.12 14.38 -1.74
C PHE A 80 14.34 15.67 -1.45
N ALA A 81 13.09 15.58 -1.02
CA ALA A 81 12.27 16.74 -0.66
C ALA A 81 12.84 17.48 0.55
N ARG A 82 13.14 16.76 1.64
CA ARG A 82 13.78 17.32 2.85
C ARG A 82 15.08 18.08 2.57
N GLU A 83 15.90 17.61 1.62
CA GLU A 83 17.16 18.26 1.26
C GLU A 83 17.00 19.46 0.31
N ASN A 84 15.91 19.51 -0.46
CA ASN A 84 15.74 20.50 -1.53
C ASN A 84 14.76 21.63 -1.20
N LEU A 85 13.70 21.36 -0.44
CA LEU A 85 12.74 22.40 -0.01
C LEU A 85 13.41 23.55 0.76
N PRO A 86 14.36 23.31 1.68
CA PRO A 86 15.08 24.39 2.36
C PRO A 86 15.81 25.35 1.42
N LYS A 87 16.25 24.89 0.24
CA LYS A 87 16.93 25.73 -0.75
C LYS A 87 16.00 26.79 -1.36
N LEU A 88 14.69 26.51 -1.38
CA LEU A 88 13.65 27.47 -1.79
C LEU A 88 13.18 28.37 -0.64
N GLY A 89 13.71 28.17 0.58
CA GLY A 89 13.22 28.83 1.79
C GLY A 89 11.99 28.16 2.41
N TYR A 90 11.63 26.96 1.95
CA TYR A 90 10.53 26.19 2.52
C TYR A 90 11.01 25.27 3.64
N ARG A 91 10.16 25.01 4.63
CA ARG A 91 10.50 24.10 5.72
C ARG A 91 10.54 22.64 5.23
N PRO A 92 11.42 21.79 5.78
CA PRO A 92 11.35 20.35 5.54
C PRO A 92 10.13 19.75 6.25
N ARG A 93 9.50 18.72 5.66
CA ARG A 93 8.34 18.02 6.27
C ARG A 93 8.75 16.80 7.05
N ILE A 94 7.84 16.34 7.91
CA ILE A 94 7.98 15.07 8.61
C ILE A 94 7.64 13.94 7.63
N GLU A 95 8.52 12.96 7.52
CA GLU A 95 8.38 11.85 6.58
C GLU A 95 8.01 10.59 7.34
N ILE A 96 6.80 10.07 7.10
CA ILE A 96 6.30 8.85 7.74
C ILE A 96 6.29 7.75 6.69
N MET A 97 7.07 6.69 6.93
CA MET A 97 7.22 5.57 6.02
C MET A 97 6.63 4.30 6.61
N THR A 98 5.81 3.60 5.82
CA THR A 98 5.31 2.25 6.18
C THR A 98 6.12 1.14 5.52
N PRO A 99 6.20 -0.03 6.17
CA PRO A 99 6.85 -1.19 5.56
C PRO A 99 6.08 -1.65 4.32
N MET A 100 6.79 -2.27 3.37
CA MET A 100 6.14 -2.95 2.26
C MET A 100 5.43 -4.20 2.78
N LEU A 101 4.15 -4.34 2.46
CA LEU A 101 3.44 -5.58 2.71
C LEU A 101 3.94 -6.67 1.75
N PRO A 102 4.37 -7.84 2.26
CA PRO A 102 4.62 -8.99 1.41
C PRO A 102 3.32 -9.39 0.71
N GLY A 103 3.45 -9.70 -0.57
CA GLY A 103 2.35 -10.25 -1.35
C GLY A 103 1.97 -11.63 -0.90
N LEU A 104 0.82 -12.10 -1.37
CA LEU A 104 0.26 -13.39 -0.97
C LEU A 104 1.17 -14.58 -1.29
N LYS A 105 2.13 -14.45 -2.19
CA LYS A 105 3.09 -15.51 -2.54
C LYS A 105 4.43 -15.41 -1.80
N GLY A 106 4.60 -14.50 -0.84
CA GLY A 106 5.86 -14.32 -0.10
C GLY A 106 6.89 -13.42 -0.79
N GLU A 107 6.60 -12.91 -2.00
CA GLU A 107 7.40 -11.88 -2.67
C GLU A 107 6.80 -10.49 -2.45
N LYS A 108 7.50 -9.41 -2.80
CA LYS A 108 6.94 -8.04 -2.78
C LYS A 108 5.59 -8.02 -3.52
N MET A 109 4.59 -7.32 -2.97
CA MET A 109 3.36 -7.04 -3.73
C MET A 109 3.71 -6.28 -5.02
N SER A 110 3.75 -7.02 -6.12
CA SER A 110 4.00 -6.51 -7.47
C SER A 110 2.69 -6.51 -8.22
N ALA A 111 2.30 -5.34 -8.73
CA ALA A 111 1.15 -5.19 -9.61
C ALA A 111 1.25 -6.04 -10.89
N SER A 112 2.44 -6.58 -11.20
CA SER A 112 2.71 -7.35 -12.42
C SER A 112 2.29 -8.83 -12.35
N ILE A 113 1.96 -9.38 -11.18
CA ILE A 113 1.50 -10.78 -11.05
C ILE A 113 0.02 -10.76 -10.68
N GLU A 114 -0.83 -10.84 -11.69
CA GLU A 114 -2.30 -10.79 -11.57
C GLU A 114 -2.85 -11.84 -10.58
N SER A 115 -2.23 -13.01 -10.53
CA SER A 115 -2.59 -14.10 -9.59
C SER A 115 -2.23 -13.84 -8.12
N SER A 116 -1.49 -12.78 -7.82
CA SER A 116 -1.03 -12.45 -6.44
C SER A 116 -1.74 -11.24 -5.83
N LYS A 117 -2.45 -10.44 -6.64
CA LYS A 117 -3.19 -9.27 -6.20
C LYS A 117 -4.57 -9.69 -5.71
N ILE A 118 -5.12 -9.08 -4.66
CA ILE A 118 -6.56 -9.10 -4.40
C ILE A 118 -7.10 -7.74 -4.83
N ASP A 119 -8.03 -7.75 -5.79
CA ASP A 119 -8.68 -6.51 -6.16
C ASP A 119 -9.74 -6.14 -5.12
N ILE A 120 -9.93 -4.85 -4.86
CA ILE A 120 -10.94 -4.38 -3.91
C ILE A 120 -12.35 -4.73 -4.42
N LEU A 121 -12.50 -4.90 -5.73
CA LEU A 121 -13.74 -5.32 -6.39
C LEU A 121 -13.91 -6.83 -6.49
N ALA A 122 -12.91 -7.63 -6.08
CA ALA A 122 -12.94 -9.08 -6.24
C ALA A 122 -14.13 -9.70 -5.48
N SER A 123 -14.73 -10.76 -6.02
CA SER A 123 -15.79 -11.51 -5.32
C SER A 123 -15.22 -12.33 -4.15
N LYS A 124 -16.09 -12.78 -3.25
CA LYS A 124 -15.70 -13.68 -2.15
C LYS A 124 -14.98 -14.94 -2.66
N GLU A 125 -15.46 -15.51 -3.76
CA GLU A 125 -14.90 -16.70 -4.39
C GLU A 125 -13.50 -16.44 -4.96
N GLU A 126 -13.29 -15.28 -5.57
CA GLU A 126 -11.99 -14.86 -6.09
C GLU A 126 -10.99 -14.62 -4.95
N ILE A 127 -11.40 -13.91 -3.89
CA ILE A 127 -10.60 -13.72 -2.68
C ILE A 127 -10.21 -15.08 -2.11
N LYS A 128 -11.17 -15.99 -1.94
CA LYS A 128 -10.94 -17.35 -1.43
C LYS A 128 -9.94 -18.13 -2.28
N SER A 129 -10.11 -18.11 -3.60
CA SER A 129 -9.22 -18.79 -4.54
C SER A 129 -7.78 -18.28 -4.45
N ARG A 130 -7.60 -16.97 -4.34
CA ARG A 130 -6.27 -16.33 -4.25
C ARG A 130 -5.62 -16.58 -2.89
N ILE A 131 -6.35 -16.43 -1.78
CA ILE A 131 -5.84 -16.69 -0.43
C ILE A 131 -5.49 -18.17 -0.24
N ASN A 132 -6.26 -19.10 -0.80
CA ASN A 132 -5.93 -20.53 -0.71
C ASN A 132 -4.58 -20.85 -1.36
N LYS A 133 -4.23 -20.17 -2.46
CA LYS A 133 -2.95 -20.29 -3.17
C LYS A 133 -1.81 -19.50 -2.53
N ALA A 134 -2.08 -18.72 -1.48
CA ALA A 134 -1.08 -17.92 -0.80
C ALA A 134 -0.02 -18.81 -0.11
N PHE A 135 1.22 -18.36 -0.08
CA PHE A 135 2.29 -18.97 0.68
C PHE A 135 2.03 -18.72 2.18
N CYS A 136 1.80 -19.80 2.93
CA CYS A 136 1.60 -19.77 4.38
C CYS A 136 1.97 -21.14 4.97
N PRO A 137 3.27 -21.46 5.07
CA PRO A 137 3.73 -22.67 5.73
C PRO A 137 3.42 -22.60 7.23
N GLU A 138 3.11 -23.76 7.83
CA GLU A 138 2.80 -23.85 9.26
C GLU A 138 4.02 -23.53 10.13
N GLY A 139 3.85 -22.63 11.10
CA GLY A 139 4.92 -22.16 11.98
C GLY A 139 5.88 -21.15 11.37
N GLU A 140 5.79 -20.86 10.06
CA GLU A 140 6.69 -19.90 9.40
C GLU A 140 6.11 -18.48 9.48
N ILE A 141 6.75 -17.65 10.31
CA ILE A 141 6.34 -16.25 10.51
C ILE A 141 7.05 -15.27 9.56
N LYS A 142 8.22 -15.64 9.02
CA LYS A 142 9.00 -14.75 8.14
C LYS A 142 8.45 -14.79 6.73
N ASP A 143 8.38 -13.61 6.10
CA ASP A 143 7.89 -13.43 4.73
C ASP A 143 6.50 -14.06 4.46
N ASN A 144 5.68 -14.17 5.51
CA ASN A 144 4.34 -14.73 5.43
C ASN A 144 3.32 -13.64 5.09
N GLY A 145 2.90 -13.61 3.81
CA GLY A 145 1.91 -12.66 3.30
C GLY A 145 0.59 -12.67 4.07
N VAL A 146 0.12 -13.86 4.49
CA VAL A 146 -1.15 -14.00 5.22
C VAL A 146 -1.04 -13.34 6.59
N LEU A 147 0.02 -13.62 7.35
CA LEU A 147 0.24 -12.99 8.66
C LEU A 147 0.47 -11.49 8.55
N ALA A 148 1.14 -11.01 7.50
CA ALA A 148 1.32 -9.57 7.28
C ALA A 148 -0.02 -8.83 7.09
N PHE A 149 -0.98 -9.42 6.37
CA PHE A 149 -2.32 -8.85 6.28
C PHE A 149 -3.01 -8.76 7.64
N PHE A 150 -2.86 -9.78 8.49
CA PHE A 150 -3.36 -9.71 9.86
C PHE A 150 -2.67 -8.59 10.65
N LYS A 151 -1.34 -8.53 10.62
CA LYS A 151 -0.55 -7.56 11.37
C LYS A 151 -0.88 -6.10 11.04
N TYR A 152 -0.89 -5.78 9.75
CA TYR A 152 -0.89 -4.39 9.28
C TYR A 152 -2.26 -3.88 8.84
N VAL A 153 -3.26 -4.77 8.67
CA VAL A 153 -4.61 -4.39 8.24
C VAL A 153 -5.65 -4.87 9.25
N ILE A 154 -5.83 -6.18 9.39
CA ILE A 154 -6.97 -6.72 10.16
C ILE A 154 -6.85 -6.35 11.64
N MET A 155 -5.71 -6.62 12.27
CA MET A 155 -5.52 -6.37 13.69
C MET A 155 -5.51 -4.88 14.04
N VAL A 156 -5.03 -4.02 13.14
CA VAL A 156 -5.09 -2.56 13.30
C VAL A 156 -6.55 -2.09 13.35
N ILE A 157 -7.37 -2.53 12.39
CA ILE A 157 -8.81 -2.20 12.36
C ILE A 157 -9.52 -2.74 13.60
N LYS A 158 -9.21 -3.98 14.01
CA LYS A 158 -9.79 -4.57 15.23
C LYS A 158 -9.42 -3.78 16.48
N GLU A 159 -8.18 -3.33 16.60
CA GLU A 159 -7.71 -2.51 17.71
C GLU A 159 -8.43 -1.15 17.75
N ASP A 160 -8.54 -0.48 16.61
CA ASP A 160 -9.27 0.79 16.46
C ASP A 160 -10.76 0.65 16.86
N ASP A 161 -11.38 -0.47 16.47
CA ASP A 161 -12.78 -0.79 16.79
C ASP A 161 -12.97 -1.37 18.21
N LYS A 162 -11.89 -1.58 18.97
CA LYS A 162 -11.87 -2.30 20.26
C LYS A 162 -12.50 -3.70 20.19
N ASP A 163 -12.37 -4.35 19.04
CA ASP A 163 -12.85 -5.69 18.75
C ASP A 163 -11.71 -6.72 18.84
N LYS A 164 -12.05 -8.01 18.80
CA LYS A 164 -11.09 -9.12 18.83
C LYS A 164 -11.21 -9.95 17.56
N LEU A 165 -10.09 -10.49 17.09
CA LEU A 165 -10.13 -11.44 15.98
C LEU A 165 -10.65 -12.80 16.47
N THR A 166 -11.69 -13.32 15.82
CA THR A 166 -12.20 -14.67 16.10
C THR A 166 -11.95 -15.59 14.92
N ILE A 167 -11.10 -16.61 15.12
CA ILE A 167 -10.87 -17.68 14.14
C ILE A 167 -11.78 -18.85 14.48
N ARG A 168 -12.73 -19.14 13.59
CA ARG A 168 -13.68 -20.24 13.75
C ARG A 168 -13.07 -21.54 13.25
N ARG A 169 -12.94 -22.53 14.14
CA ARG A 169 -12.41 -23.86 13.82
C ARG A 169 -13.22 -24.95 14.52
N PRO A 170 -13.36 -26.15 13.91
CA PRO A 170 -14.06 -27.28 14.52
C PRO A 170 -13.52 -27.64 15.92
N GLU A 171 -14.38 -28.15 16.81
CA GLU A 171 -13.98 -28.57 18.17
C GLU A 171 -12.83 -29.58 18.18
N LYS A 172 -12.82 -30.51 17.21
CA LYS A 172 -11.74 -31.49 17.03
C LYS A 172 -10.35 -30.87 16.77
N PHE A 173 -10.28 -29.58 16.44
CA PHE A 173 -9.05 -28.82 16.22
C PHE A 173 -8.85 -27.71 17.26
N GLY A 174 -9.50 -27.81 18.42
CA GLY A 174 -9.33 -26.88 19.55
C GLY A 174 -10.39 -25.78 19.66
N GLY A 175 -11.46 -25.82 18.87
CA GLY A 175 -12.61 -24.90 18.97
C GLY A 175 -12.27 -23.44 18.64
N ASN A 176 -13.26 -22.55 18.59
CA ASN A 176 -13.03 -21.14 18.20
C ASN A 176 -11.90 -20.49 19.02
N ALA A 177 -10.95 -19.84 18.34
CA ALA A 177 -9.85 -19.10 18.95
C ALA A 177 -10.11 -17.59 18.87
N VAL A 178 -9.86 -16.87 19.95
CA VAL A 178 -10.07 -15.42 20.03
C VAL A 178 -8.74 -14.75 20.36
N TYR A 179 -8.31 -13.83 19.51
CA TYR A 179 -7.05 -13.10 19.64
C TYR A 179 -7.33 -11.61 19.87
N PRO A 180 -7.02 -11.06 21.05
CA PRO A 180 -7.13 -9.64 21.33
C PRO A 180 -5.93 -8.83 20.79
N SER A 181 -4.81 -9.48 20.46
CA SER A 181 -3.60 -8.83 19.96
C SER A 181 -2.92 -9.66 18.86
N TYR A 182 -2.21 -8.98 17.94
CA TYR A 182 -1.45 -9.68 16.89
C TYR A 182 -0.35 -10.57 17.49
N SER A 183 0.25 -10.18 18.61
CA SER A 183 1.31 -10.94 19.27
C SER A 183 0.83 -12.32 19.72
N GLU A 184 -0.42 -12.45 20.17
CA GLU A 184 -0.99 -13.75 20.55
C GLU A 184 -1.27 -14.62 19.32
N LEU A 185 -1.79 -14.02 18.25
CA LEU A 185 -2.00 -14.72 16.98
C LEU A 185 -0.69 -15.26 16.38
N GLU A 186 0.35 -14.43 16.35
CA GLU A 186 1.67 -14.80 15.82
C GLU A 186 2.28 -15.95 16.61
N LYS A 187 2.19 -15.88 17.94
CA LYS A 187 2.72 -16.91 18.83
C LYS A 187 2.01 -18.26 18.65
N ASP A 188 0.68 -18.28 18.60
CA ASP A 188 -0.06 -19.53 18.41
C ASP A 188 0.15 -20.12 17.01
N PHE A 189 0.43 -19.29 16.00
CA PHE A 189 0.83 -19.76 14.68
C PHE A 189 2.24 -20.35 14.68
N GLU A 190 3.22 -19.69 15.32
CA GLU A 190 4.60 -20.16 15.48
C GLU A 190 4.66 -21.49 16.27
N ASP A 191 3.90 -21.59 17.36
CA ASP A 191 3.77 -22.79 18.20
C ASP A 191 2.98 -23.92 17.52
N LYS A 192 2.54 -23.74 16.26
CA LYS A 192 1.73 -24.69 15.48
C LYS A 192 0.40 -25.08 16.13
N ARG A 193 -0.14 -24.21 16.98
CA ARG A 193 -1.48 -24.35 17.58
C ARG A 193 -2.58 -23.84 16.66
N LEU A 194 -2.22 -23.05 15.65
CA LEU A 194 -3.11 -22.53 14.63
C LEU A 194 -2.68 -23.02 13.24
N HIS A 195 -3.53 -23.82 12.61
CA HIS A 195 -3.23 -24.38 11.29
C HIS A 195 -3.41 -23.32 10.18
N PRO A 196 -2.55 -23.30 9.14
CA PRO A 196 -2.64 -22.32 8.04
C PRO A 196 -3.98 -22.24 7.33
N MET A 197 -4.71 -23.35 7.22
CA MET A 197 -6.04 -23.35 6.59
C MET A 197 -7.07 -22.53 7.38
N ASP A 198 -7.03 -22.60 8.71
CA ASP A 198 -7.95 -21.85 9.56
C ASP A 198 -7.63 -20.36 9.50
N LEU A 199 -6.34 -20.02 9.51
CA LEU A 199 -5.85 -18.66 9.34
C LEU A 199 -6.26 -18.07 7.98
N LYS A 200 -6.08 -18.83 6.90
CA LYS A 200 -6.51 -18.44 5.54
C LYS A 200 -8.02 -18.25 5.45
N ALA A 201 -8.80 -19.17 6.02
CA ALA A 201 -10.26 -19.07 6.02
C ALA A 201 -10.74 -17.82 6.79
N ALA A 202 -10.14 -17.54 7.95
CA ALA A 202 -10.41 -16.32 8.69
C ALA A 202 -10.07 -15.05 7.88
N LEU A 203 -8.92 -15.04 7.19
CA LEU A 203 -8.53 -13.90 6.35
C LEU A 203 -9.54 -13.65 5.22
N VAL A 204 -10.06 -14.70 4.59
CA VAL A 204 -11.10 -14.58 3.56
C VAL A 204 -12.36 -13.90 4.11
N GLU A 205 -12.82 -14.30 5.29
CA GLU A 205 -14.01 -13.70 5.91
C GLU A 205 -13.78 -12.24 6.33
N GLU A 206 -12.61 -11.91 6.86
CA GLU A 206 -12.29 -10.52 7.22
C GLU A 206 -12.11 -9.63 5.98
N LEU A 207 -11.45 -10.11 4.92
CA LEU A 207 -11.33 -9.37 3.65
C LEU A 207 -12.69 -9.20 2.97
N GLU A 208 -13.59 -10.18 3.06
CA GLU A 208 -14.95 -10.05 2.55
C GLU A 208 -15.71 -8.91 3.24
N LYS A 209 -15.61 -8.81 4.58
CA LYS A 209 -16.23 -7.72 5.34
C LYS A 209 -15.69 -6.33 4.94
N LEU A 210 -14.40 -6.24 4.60
CA LEU A 210 -13.78 -4.99 4.16
C LEU A 210 -14.15 -4.60 2.73
N THR A 211 -14.27 -5.57 1.83
CA THR A 211 -14.47 -5.33 0.39
C THR A 211 -15.96 -5.26 0.01
N GLU A 212 -16.85 -5.92 0.75
CA GLU A 212 -18.29 -5.92 0.47
C GLU A 212 -18.92 -4.50 0.45
N PRO A 213 -18.62 -3.59 1.41
CA PRO A 213 -19.15 -2.22 1.38
C PRO A 213 -18.72 -1.45 0.12
N VAL A 214 -17.49 -1.69 -0.36
CA VAL A 214 -16.98 -1.06 -1.58
C VAL A 214 -17.73 -1.57 -2.81
N ARG A 215 -17.92 -2.89 -2.93
CA ARG A 215 -18.72 -3.48 -4.01
C ARG A 215 -20.16 -2.98 -3.99
N LYS A 216 -20.78 -2.87 -2.82
CA LYS A 216 -22.13 -2.30 -2.66
C LYS A 216 -22.19 -0.83 -3.10
N ALA A 217 -21.20 -0.01 -2.73
CA ALA A 217 -21.14 1.41 -3.10
C ALA A 217 -20.90 1.68 -4.60
N LEU A 218 -20.39 0.68 -5.31
CA LEU A 218 -20.11 0.73 -6.76
C LEU A 218 -21.17 0.03 -7.61
N LYS A 219 -22.14 -0.65 -6.98
CA LYS A 219 -23.30 -1.21 -7.68
C LYS A 219 -24.07 -0.10 -8.40
N GLY A 220 -24.38 -0.29 -9.69
CA GLY A 220 -25.00 0.73 -10.53
C GLY A 220 -24.03 1.74 -11.15
N LYS A 221 -22.72 1.64 -10.87
CA LYS A 221 -21.65 2.47 -11.46
C LYS A 221 -20.77 1.68 -12.43
N GLU A 222 -21.29 0.61 -13.02
CA GLU A 222 -20.56 -0.29 -13.92
C GLU A 222 -20.03 0.46 -15.14
N LYS A 223 -20.76 1.47 -15.63
CA LYS A 223 -20.32 2.34 -16.71
C LYS A 223 -19.02 3.08 -16.37
N LEU A 224 -18.92 3.65 -15.16
CA LEU A 224 -17.71 4.35 -14.70
C LEU A 224 -16.50 3.40 -14.65
N ILE A 225 -16.71 2.16 -14.17
CA ILE A 225 -15.64 1.16 -14.10
C ILE A 225 -15.16 0.78 -15.50
N LYS A 226 -16.08 0.53 -16.44
CA LYS A 226 -15.76 0.20 -17.84
C LYS A 226 -15.06 1.34 -18.58
N GLU A 227 -15.46 2.58 -18.31
CA GLU A 227 -14.83 3.76 -18.92
C GLU A 227 -13.43 4.01 -18.33
N ALA A 228 -13.21 3.74 -17.04
CA ALA A 228 -11.91 3.90 -16.39
C ALA A 228 -10.92 2.77 -16.76
N TYR A 229 -11.43 1.55 -16.95
CA TYR A 229 -10.66 0.36 -17.31
C TYR A 229 -11.26 -0.29 -18.55
N PRO A 230 -11.10 0.31 -19.74
CA PRO A 230 -11.57 -0.32 -20.97
C PRO A 230 -10.82 -1.64 -21.14
N GLU A 231 -11.55 -2.72 -21.41
CA GLU A 231 -10.94 -3.94 -21.90
C GLU A 231 -10.31 -3.59 -23.25
N ASN A 232 -8.98 -3.45 -23.27
CA ASN A 232 -8.24 -3.25 -24.51
C ASN A 232 -8.51 -4.49 -25.39
N ASN A 233 -9.30 -4.32 -26.45
CA ASN A 233 -9.32 -5.25 -27.59
C ASN A 233 -7.96 -5.25 -28.28
#